data_AF-A0A971K3K0-F1
#
_entry.id   AF-A0A971K3K0-F1
#
_cell.length_a   1.000
_cell.length_b   1.000
_cell.length_c   1.000
_cell.angle_alpha   90.00
_cell.angle_beta   90.00
_cell.angle_gamma   90.00
#
_symmetry.space_group_name_H-M   'P 1'
#
loop_
_entity.id
_entity.type
_entity.pdbx_description
1 polymer ?
#
loop_
_entity_poly.entity_id
_entity_poly.type
_entity_poly.pdbx_seq_one_letter_code
_entity_poly.pdbx_strand_id
1 'polypeptide(L)'
;MIIEYHVHLEEGPYSAYWISQTVNALEFFMKEKTYSYKWMRSLLAKYQIPMTLSSDAHYPDDLGTNLDLAKEHLVEYGYKTLAAFSKRRRFDVPI
;
A
#
# COMPACT_ATOMS: atom_id res chain seq x y z
N MET A 1 -23.78 -10.14 -2.63
CA MET A 1 -23.35 -8.77 -2.30
C MET A 1 -21.94 -8.87 -1.76
N ILE A 2 -20.95 -8.39 -2.51
CA ILE A 2 -19.55 -8.35 -2.06
C ILE A 2 -19.38 -6.98 -1.39
N ILE A 3 -19.08 -6.96 -0.10
CA ILE A 3 -18.88 -5.72 0.67
C ILE A 3 -17.39 -5.68 1.01
N GLU A 4 -16.66 -4.66 0.57
CA GLU A 4 -15.33 -4.36 1.12
C GLU A 4 -15.55 -3.68 2.47
N TYR A 5 -15.53 -4.47 3.54
CA TYR A 5 -15.72 -3.96 4.90
C TYR A 5 -14.35 -3.62 5.50
N HIS A 6 -13.99 -2.33 5.56
CA HIS A 6 -12.78 -1.86 6.22
C HIS A 6 -13.09 -1.58 7.69
N VAL A 7 -12.64 -2.46 8.60
CA VAL A 7 -12.75 -2.24 10.05
C VAL A 7 -11.35 -2.16 10.61
N HIS A 8 -10.99 -1.01 11.18
CA HIS A 8 -9.80 -0.87 12.00
C HIS A 8 -10.02 -1.60 13.33
N LEU A 9 -9.73 -2.90 13.37
CA LEU A 9 -9.94 -3.67 14.59
C LEU A 9 -8.81 -3.53 15.60
N GLU A 10 -7.55 -3.29 15.21
CA GLU A 10 -6.43 -2.94 16.10
C GLU A 10 -5.33 -2.22 15.31
N GLU A 11 -4.42 -1.51 15.98
CA GLU A 11 -3.17 -1.07 15.35
C GLU A 11 -2.47 -2.30 14.75
N GLY A 12 -2.32 -2.33 13.43
CA GLY A 12 -1.52 -3.35 12.76
C GLY A 12 -0.07 -3.35 13.29
N PRO A 13 0.80 -4.28 12.86
CA PRO A 13 2.21 -4.33 13.28
C PRO A 13 3.01 -3.05 12.98
N TYR A 14 2.40 -2.11 12.27
CA TYR A 14 2.91 -0.81 11.88
C TYR A 14 2.01 0.28 12.47
N SER A 15 2.23 0.62 13.74
CA SER A 15 1.55 1.73 14.40
C SER A 15 1.93 3.07 13.76
N ALA A 16 1.16 4.12 14.04
CA ALA A 16 1.54 5.49 13.63
C ALA A 16 2.95 5.86 14.12
N TYR A 17 3.35 5.32 15.28
CA TYR A 17 4.69 5.43 15.81
C TYR A 17 5.72 4.66 14.99
N TRP A 18 5.44 3.43 14.56
CA TRP A 18 6.34 2.68 13.69
C TRP A 18 6.56 3.40 12.33
N ILE A 19 5.49 3.96 11.77
CA ILE A 19 5.56 4.75 10.53
C ILE A 19 6.42 5.99 10.76
N SER A 20 6.21 6.73 11.85
CA SER A 20 7.00 7.95 12.13
C SER A 20 8.49 7.64 12.31
N GLN A 21 8.83 6.54 12.99
CA GLN A 21 10.23 6.11 13.14
C GLN A 21 10.84 5.66 11.81
N THR A 22 10.07 4.96 10.98
CA THR A 22 10.51 4.54 9.65
C THR A 22 10.74 5.75 8.75
N VAL A 23 9.85 6.75 8.79
CA VAL A 23 10.01 8.01 8.07
C VAL A 23 11.25 8.77 8.54
N ASN A 24 11.47 8.91 9.85
CA ASN A 24 12.65 9.57 10.41
C ASN A 24 13.96 8.87 9.99
N ALA A 25 13.98 7.53 10.00
CA ALA A 25 15.13 6.76 9.54
C ALA A 25 15.39 6.96 8.04
N LEU A 26 14.33 6.92 7.22
CA LEU A 26 14.44 7.18 5.80
C LEU A 26 14.92 8.62 5.52
N GLU A 27 14.39 9.63 6.22
CA GLU A 27 14.85 11.01 6.11
C GLU A 27 16.32 11.19 6.50
N PHE A 28 16.79 10.48 7.53
CA PHE A 28 18.18 10.51 7.95
C PHE A 28 19.15 9.95 6.89
N PHE A 29 18.77 8.85 6.23
CA PHE A 29 19.63 8.19 5.23
C PHE A 29 19.49 8.76 3.81
N MET A 30 18.46 9.56 3.53
CA MET A 30 18.20 10.09 2.20
C MET A 30 18.69 11.53 2.07
N LYS A 31 19.90 11.68 1.51
CA LYS A 31 20.61 12.96 1.31
C LYS A 31 19.90 13.97 0.40
N GLU A 32 18.88 13.58 -0.34
CA GLU A 32 18.07 14.49 -1.17
C GLU A 32 16.60 14.48 -0.72
N LYS A 33 16.11 15.63 -0.25
CA LYS A 33 14.70 15.87 0.04
C LYS A 33 13.90 15.84 -1.25
N THR A 34 13.12 14.79 -1.45
CA THR A 34 12.05 14.81 -2.46
C THR A 34 10.77 14.21 -1.87
N TYR A 35 10.01 15.03 -1.14
CA TYR A 35 8.66 14.71 -0.62
C TYR A 35 7.58 14.61 -1.72
N SER A 36 7.95 14.13 -2.90
CA SER A 36 7.01 13.98 -4.02
C SER A 36 6.39 12.60 -4.00
N TYR A 37 5.14 12.52 -4.44
CA TYR A 37 4.45 11.26 -4.62
C TYR A 37 5.21 10.30 -5.55
N LYS A 38 5.90 10.84 -6.57
CA LYS A 38 6.77 10.09 -7.48
C LYS A 38 7.94 9.45 -6.75
N TRP A 39 8.62 10.20 -5.89
CA TRP A 39 9.76 9.70 -5.10
C TRP A 39 9.36 8.56 -4.18
N MET A 40 8.26 8.74 -3.43
CA MET A 40 7.76 7.73 -2.50
C MET A 40 7.43 6.44 -3.25
N ARG A 41 6.73 6.53 -4.38
CA ARG A 41 6.43 5.37 -5.24
C ARG A 41 7.70 4.67 -5.74
N SER A 42 8.69 5.42 -6.23
CA SER A 42 9.97 4.83 -6.66
C SER A 42 10.76 4.19 -5.53
N LEU A 43 10.67 4.72 -4.30
CA LEU A 43 11.32 4.16 -3.12
C LEU A 43 10.68 2.82 -2.72
N LEU A 44 9.36 2.79 -2.61
CA LEU A 44 8.60 1.57 -2.30
C LEU A 44 8.88 0.48 -3.33
N ALA A 45 8.86 0.85 -4.61
CA ALA A 45 9.19 -0.04 -5.72
C ALA A 45 10.63 -0.56 -5.67
N LYS A 46 11.62 0.31 -5.39
CA LYS A 46 13.03 -0.07 -5.25
C LYS A 46 13.23 -1.16 -4.20
N TYR A 47 12.53 -1.08 -3.08
CA TYR A 47 12.61 -2.06 -2.00
C TYR A 47 11.60 -3.21 -2.14
N GLN A 48 10.82 -3.23 -3.22
CA GLN A 48 9.79 -4.25 -3.49
C GLN A 48 8.89 -4.48 -2.28
N ILE A 49 8.47 -3.39 -1.62
CA ILE A 49 7.59 -3.46 -0.45
C ILE A 49 6.25 -4.08 -0.90
N PRO A 50 5.79 -5.21 -0.32
CA PRO A 50 4.57 -5.86 -0.78
C PRO A 50 3.36 -4.94 -0.66
N MET A 51 2.62 -4.77 -1.75
CA MET A 51 1.50 -3.83 -1.83
C MET A 51 0.15 -4.57 -1.77
N THR A 52 -0.81 -4.00 -1.05
CA THR A 52 -2.22 -4.38 -1.07
C THR A 52 -3.01 -3.27 -1.77
N LEU A 53 -4.16 -3.59 -2.35
CA LEU A 53 -5.09 -2.62 -2.93
C LEU A 53 -6.38 -2.61 -2.10
N SER A 54 -6.97 -1.43 -1.94
CA SER A 54 -8.22 -1.20 -1.22
C SER A 54 -8.88 0.06 -1.76
N SER A 55 -10.19 0.03 -1.98
CA SER A 55 -10.95 1.23 -2.34
C SER A 55 -11.29 2.10 -1.12
N ASP A 56 -11.23 1.50 0.08
CA ASP A 56 -11.68 2.12 1.34
C ASP A 56 -13.14 2.60 1.28
N ALA A 57 -13.95 1.84 0.54
CA ALA A 57 -15.36 2.10 0.33
C ALA A 57 -16.13 2.09 1.66
N HIS A 58 -16.88 3.16 1.91
CA HIS A 58 -17.84 3.24 3.02
C HIS A 58 -19.28 3.04 2.53
N TYR A 59 -19.51 3.12 1.21
CA TYR A 59 -20.78 2.85 0.54
C TYR A 59 -20.58 1.81 -0.58
N PRO A 60 -21.62 1.01 -0.92
CA PRO A 60 -21.51 0.00 -1.98
C PRO A 60 -21.09 0.55 -3.34
N ASP A 61 -21.48 1.78 -3.67
CA ASP A 61 -21.14 2.40 -4.96
C ASP A 61 -19.66 2.81 -5.06
N ASP A 62 -18.97 2.93 -3.91
CA ASP A 62 -17.53 3.25 -3.88
C ASP A 62 -16.65 2.01 -4.08
N LEU A 63 -17.23 0.81 -4.07
CA LEU A 63 -16.48 -0.45 -4.14
C LEU A 63 -15.62 -0.52 -5.40
N GLY A 64 -14.33 -0.71 -5.20
CA GLY A 64 -13.36 -0.83 -6.30
C GLY A 64 -12.95 0.50 -6.93
N THR A 65 -13.42 1.64 -6.41
CA THR A 65 -13.06 2.96 -6.91
C THR A 65 -11.53 3.13 -6.96
N ASN A 66 -11.03 3.59 -8.11
CA ASN A 66 -9.61 3.82 -8.39
C ASN A 66 -8.68 2.59 -8.30
N LEU A 67 -9.19 1.37 -8.13
CA LEU A 67 -8.34 0.18 -8.05
C LEU A 67 -7.59 -0.11 -9.35
N ASP A 68 -8.22 0.12 -10.50
CA ASP A 68 -7.58 -0.05 -11.81
C ASP A 68 -6.41 0.93 -11.99
N LEU A 69 -6.62 2.21 -11.66
CA LEU A 69 -5.56 3.23 -11.71
C LEU A 69 -4.43 2.91 -10.72
N ALA A 70 -4.76 2.46 -9.51
CA ALA A 70 -3.76 2.04 -8.53
C ALA A 70 -2.95 0.84 -9.04
N LYS A 71 -3.61 -0.13 -9.66
CA LYS A 71 -2.97 -1.30 -10.29
C LYS A 71 -2.03 -0.86 -11.42
N GLU A 72 -2.47 -0.01 -12.33
CA GLU A 72 -1.66 0.52 -13.43
C GLU A 72 -0.38 1.18 -12.93
N HIS A 73 -0.47 2.00 -11.88
CA HIS A 73 0.70 2.59 -11.26
C HIS A 73 1.63 1.55 -10.64
N LEU A 74 1.13 0.50 -10.00
CA LEU A 74 2.02 -0.55 -9.49
C LEU A 74 2.76 -1.26 -10.63
N VAL A 75 2.08 -1.54 -11.74
CA VAL A 75 2.71 -2.11 -12.94
C VAL A 75 3.77 -1.18 -13.53
N GLU A 76 3.47 0.12 -13.66
CA GLU A 76 4.41 1.15 -14.13
C GLU A 76 5.72 1.16 -13.32
N TYR A 77 5.61 0.94 -12.01
CA TYR A 77 6.75 0.90 -11.09
C TYR A 77 7.36 -0.51 -10.92
N GLY A 78 6.97 -1.47 -11.76
CA GLY A 78 7.63 -2.77 -11.87
C GLY A 78 7.12 -3.86 -10.93
N TYR A 79 5.98 -3.65 -10.27
CA TYR A 79 5.34 -4.71 -9.49
C TYR A 79 4.71 -5.76 -10.40
N LYS A 80 4.80 -7.03 -9.98
CA LYS A 80 4.24 -8.19 -10.69
C LYS A 80 3.13 -8.88 -9.91
N THR A 81 3.05 -8.61 -8.62
CA THR A 81 2.13 -9.26 -7.70
C THR A 81 1.67 -8.28 -6.62
N LEU A 82 0.44 -8.48 -6.16
CA LEU A 82 -0.09 -7.90 -4.93
C LEU A 82 0.00 -8.90 -3.79
N ALA A 83 0.23 -8.40 -2.59
CA ALA A 83 -0.03 -9.15 -1.39
C ALA A 83 -1.54 -9.21 -1.12
N ALA A 84 -2.08 -10.40 -0.92
CA ALA A 84 -3.43 -10.64 -0.46
C ALA A 84 -3.39 -11.51 0.80
N PHE A 85 -4.49 -11.54 1.56
CA PHE A 85 -4.54 -12.26 2.82
C PHE A 85 -5.82 -13.09 2.92
N SER A 86 -5.67 -14.33 3.39
CA SER A 86 -6.78 -15.21 3.74
C SER A 86 -6.46 -15.91 5.05
N LYS A 87 -7.39 -15.87 6.01
CA LYS A 87 -7.20 -16.46 7.35
C LYS A 87 -5.86 -16.05 8.00
N ARG A 88 -5.53 -14.74 7.91
CA ARG A 88 -4.27 -14.14 8.42
C ARG A 88 -2.98 -14.71 7.80
N ARG A 89 -3.07 -15.41 6.67
CA ARG A 89 -1.92 -15.87 5.89
C ARG A 89 -1.82 -15.08 4.59
N ARG A 90 -0.65 -14.53 4.31
CA ARG A 90 -0.36 -13.83 3.06
C ARG A 90 -0.23 -14.83 1.91
N PHE A 91 -0.73 -14.45 0.75
CA PHE A 91 -0.46 -15.08 -0.54
C PHE A 91 -0.33 -13.99 -1.61
N ASP A 92 0.36 -14.28 -2.71
CA ASP A 92 0.60 -13.30 -3.77
C ASP A 92 -0.39 -13.50 -4.92
N VAL A 93 -0.93 -12.40 -5.45
CA VAL A 93 -1.88 -12.37 -6.58
C VAL A 93 -1.21 -11.65 -7.76
N PRO A 94 -1.11 -12.26 -8.95
CA PRO A 94 -0.54 -11.59 -10.12
C PRO A 94 -1.30 -10.33 -10.51
N ILE A 95 -0.58 -9.29 -10.96
CA ILE A 95 -1.17 -8.05 -11.50
C ILE A 95 -0.63 -7.67 -12.86
#